data_AF-A0A2T0UF91-F1
#
_entry.id   AF-A0A2T0UF91-F1
#
_cell.length_a   1.000
_cell.length_b   1.000
_cell.length_c   1.000
_cell.angle_alpha   90.00
_cell.angle_beta   90.00
_cell.angle_gamma   90.00
#
_symmetry.space_group_name_H-M   'P 1'
#
loop_
_entity.id
_entity.type
_entity.pdbx_description
1 polymer ?
#
loop_
_entity_poly.entity_id
_entity_poly.type
_entity_poly.pdbx_seq_one_letter_code
_entity_poly.pdbx_strand_id
1 'polypeptide(L)'
;MLLETDIETGFRWGELTELRAEDWHSTERTFKVSRAVIKVRPNLDPDGLSFRVKPYPKGKKPLEVKVSEPFAKKVDRYLEITGKFGDDLLFTYEPPEEPAKPIPHPDDLGLTPPNAAGRQYRHGTTTAYQLAKCRCEFCRGAYAQYRASRRAGGLDTHDSKQPAKKALNPEGHVPGWWFRRHIWKLMQKALSRASLSPCPVT
;
A
#
# COMPACT_ATOMS: atom_id res chain seq x y z
N MET A 1 -0.03 -12.78 8.99
CA MET A 1 -0.29 -13.48 7.71
C MET A 1 0.77 -13.23 6.64
N LEU A 2 0.76 -12.15 5.84
CA LEU A 2 1.69 -11.99 4.69
C LEU A 2 3.18 -12.24 5.04
N LEU A 3 3.69 -11.65 6.12
CA LEU A 3 5.08 -11.86 6.58
C LEU A 3 5.34 -13.31 7.03
N GLU A 4 4.40 -13.89 7.76
CA GLU A 4 4.54 -15.27 8.24
C GLU A 4 4.56 -16.25 7.08
N THR A 5 3.74 -16.02 6.03
CA THR A 5 3.80 -16.80 4.80
C THR A 5 5.17 -16.68 4.15
N ASP A 6 5.72 -15.47 4.02
CA ASP A 6 7.06 -15.26 3.45
C ASP A 6 8.15 -16.03 4.23
N ILE A 7 8.10 -15.97 5.57
CA ILE A 7 9.05 -16.66 6.45
C ILE A 7 8.90 -18.19 6.34
N GLU A 8 7.68 -18.71 6.39
CA GLU A 8 7.40 -20.15 6.42
C GLU A 8 7.67 -20.82 5.07
N THR A 9 7.40 -20.12 3.97
CA THR A 9 7.48 -20.69 2.61
C THR A 9 8.76 -20.33 1.86
N GLY A 10 9.39 -19.21 2.19
CA GLY A 10 10.54 -18.69 1.46
C GLY A 10 10.22 -18.25 0.02
N PHE A 11 8.95 -17.99 -0.31
CA PHE A 11 8.55 -17.55 -1.64
C PHE A 11 9.26 -16.25 -2.02
N ARG A 12 9.69 -16.15 -3.28
CA ARG A 12 10.13 -14.86 -3.81
C ARG A 12 8.95 -13.91 -3.84
N TRP A 13 9.21 -12.62 -3.69
CA TRP A 13 8.14 -11.60 -3.68
C TRP A 13 7.12 -11.73 -4.84
N GLY A 14 7.58 -12.08 -6.05
CA GLY A 14 6.68 -12.29 -7.20
C GLY A 14 5.79 -13.52 -7.09
N GLU A 15 6.25 -14.58 -6.41
CA GLU A 15 5.46 -15.78 -6.10
C GLU A 15 4.48 -15.44 -4.95
N LEU A 16 4.99 -14.85 -3.87
CA LEU A 16 4.23 -14.48 -2.67
C LEU A 16 3.05 -13.55 -2.94
N THR A 17 3.25 -12.55 -3.79
CA THR A 17 2.22 -11.53 -4.06
C THR A 17 1.21 -11.94 -5.13
N GLU A 18 1.51 -13.03 -5.85
CA GLU A 18 0.60 -13.67 -6.80
C GLU A 18 -0.12 -14.87 -6.17
N LEU A 19 0.18 -15.23 -4.91
CA LEU A 19 -0.53 -16.31 -4.23
C LEU A 19 -2.03 -16.06 -4.23
N ARG A 20 -2.77 -17.09 -4.61
CA ARG A 20 -4.23 -17.08 -4.64
C ARG A 20 -4.82 -18.05 -3.63
N ALA A 21 -6.09 -17.88 -3.32
CA ALA A 21 -6.77 -18.76 -2.38
C ALA A 21 -6.79 -20.22 -2.88
N GLU A 22 -6.93 -20.45 -4.19
CA GLU A 22 -6.88 -21.76 -4.82
C GLU A 22 -5.51 -22.46 -4.76
N ASP A 23 -4.43 -21.71 -4.57
CA ASP A 23 -3.09 -22.29 -4.44
C ASP A 23 -2.91 -23.00 -3.09
N TRP A 24 -3.84 -22.81 -2.13
CA TRP A 24 -3.79 -23.42 -0.80
C TRP A 24 -4.58 -24.73 -0.71
N HIS A 25 -3.91 -25.79 -0.25
CA HIS A 25 -4.52 -27.10 -0.02
C HIS A 25 -4.47 -27.47 1.47
N SER A 26 -5.55 -27.17 2.20
CA SER A 26 -5.65 -27.34 3.65
C SER A 26 -5.31 -28.76 4.14
N THR A 27 -5.87 -29.81 3.50
CA THR A 27 -5.64 -31.21 3.91
C THR A 27 -4.16 -31.61 3.80
N GLU A 28 -3.50 -31.21 2.72
CA GLU A 28 -2.08 -31.51 2.48
C GLU A 28 -1.14 -30.57 3.26
N ARG A 29 -1.68 -29.42 3.70
CA ARG A 29 -0.95 -28.28 4.28
C ARG A 29 0.10 -27.75 3.32
N THR A 30 -0.29 -27.59 2.05
CA THR A 30 0.64 -27.31 0.96
C THR A 30 0.14 -26.15 0.12
N PHE A 31 1.04 -25.22 -0.20
CA PHE A 31 0.85 -24.27 -1.28
C PHE A 31 1.35 -24.87 -2.59
N LYS A 32 0.52 -24.87 -3.64
CA LYS A 32 0.89 -25.29 -5.00
C LYS A 32 0.88 -24.07 -5.91
N VAL A 33 2.06 -23.53 -6.19
CA VAL A 33 2.23 -22.26 -6.91
C VAL A 33 2.60 -22.53 -8.38
N SER A 34 1.77 -22.02 -9.28
CA SER A 34 1.93 -22.18 -10.74
C SER A 34 2.12 -20.84 -11.48
N ARG A 35 2.25 -19.74 -10.73
CA ARG A 35 2.29 -18.38 -11.24
C ARG A 35 3.28 -17.53 -10.45
N ALA A 36 3.77 -16.48 -11.09
CA ALA A 36 4.47 -15.40 -10.40
C ALA A 36 4.19 -14.07 -11.10
N VAL A 37 4.12 -13.00 -10.33
CA VAL A 37 3.99 -11.64 -10.86
C VAL A 37 5.37 -11.02 -11.08
N ILE A 38 5.50 -10.26 -12.16
CA ILE A 38 6.63 -9.36 -12.41
C ILE A 38 6.15 -7.91 -12.38
N LYS A 39 7.01 -7.03 -11.86
CA LYS A 39 6.76 -5.60 -11.93
C LYS A 39 7.23 -5.05 -13.28
N VAL A 40 6.33 -4.40 -14.00
CA VAL A 40 6.59 -3.74 -15.28
C VAL A 40 6.45 -2.23 -15.09
N ARG A 41 7.12 -1.44 -15.93
CA ARG A 41 6.85 0.00 -15.98
C ARG A 41 5.58 0.21 -16.84
N PRO A 42 4.55 0.91 -16.34
CA PRO A 42 3.30 1.12 -17.06
C PRO A 42 3.47 1.61 -18.51
N ASN A 43 4.41 2.51 -18.74
CA ASN A 43 4.65 3.08 -20.07
C ASN A 43 5.30 2.11 -21.07
N LEU A 44 5.77 0.95 -20.61
CA LEU A 44 6.34 -0.13 -21.43
C LEU A 44 5.39 -1.33 -21.51
N ASP A 45 4.22 -1.23 -20.89
CA ASP A 45 3.23 -2.28 -20.85
C ASP A 45 2.09 -1.95 -21.85
N PRO A 46 1.67 -2.88 -22.73
CA PRO A 46 0.63 -2.61 -23.72
C PRO A 46 -0.70 -2.15 -23.10
N ASP A 47 -1.01 -2.62 -21.90
CA ASP A 47 -2.25 -2.31 -21.18
C ASP A 47 -2.03 -1.22 -20.11
N GLY A 48 -0.84 -0.64 -20.05
CA GLY A 48 -0.49 0.36 -19.06
C GLY A 48 -0.36 -0.19 -17.63
N LEU A 49 -0.23 -1.50 -17.43
CA LEU A 49 -0.24 -2.11 -16.09
C LEU A 49 1.15 -2.10 -15.42
N SER A 50 1.16 -2.04 -14.08
CA SER A 50 2.40 -2.14 -13.28
C SER A 50 2.80 -3.58 -12.95
N PHE A 51 1.89 -4.54 -13.14
CA PHE A 51 2.04 -5.93 -12.73
C PHE A 51 1.60 -6.85 -13.86
N ARG A 52 2.42 -7.85 -14.15
CA ARG A 52 2.10 -8.90 -15.14
C ARG A 52 2.30 -10.26 -14.52
N VAL A 53 1.25 -11.06 -14.53
CA VAL A 53 1.28 -12.46 -14.15
C VAL A 53 1.89 -13.26 -15.28
N LYS A 54 2.80 -14.18 -14.94
CA LYS A 54 3.32 -15.16 -15.89
C LYS A 54 3.22 -16.56 -15.29
N PRO A 55 3.02 -17.59 -16.12
CA PRO A 55 3.17 -18.98 -15.67
C PRO A 55 4.56 -19.21 -15.07
N TYR A 56 4.60 -19.86 -13.92
CA TYR A 56 5.84 -20.17 -13.22
C TYR A 56 5.72 -21.45 -12.36
N PRO A 57 6.65 -22.40 -12.44
CA PRO A 57 7.91 -22.33 -13.17
C PRO A 57 7.74 -22.66 -14.66
N LYS A 58 8.54 -22.02 -15.53
CA LYS A 58 8.40 -22.12 -17.00
C LYS A 58 8.48 -23.59 -17.46
N GLY A 59 7.37 -24.14 -17.94
CA GLY A 59 7.28 -25.51 -18.47
C GLY A 59 7.60 -26.60 -17.45
N LYS A 60 7.50 -26.32 -16.14
CA LYS A 60 7.77 -27.26 -15.06
C LYS A 60 6.52 -27.48 -14.22
N LYS A 61 6.56 -28.54 -13.39
CA LYS A 61 5.56 -28.78 -12.35
C LYS A 61 5.43 -27.55 -11.44
N PRO A 62 4.22 -27.28 -10.90
CA PRO A 62 4.03 -26.26 -9.87
C PRO A 62 5.03 -26.40 -8.73
N LEU A 63 5.43 -25.28 -8.14
CA LEU A 63 6.22 -25.27 -6.93
C LEU A 63 5.32 -25.68 -5.76
N GLU A 64 5.64 -26.78 -5.10
CA GLU A 64 4.90 -27.24 -3.93
C GLU A 64 5.69 -26.96 -2.65
N VAL A 65 5.07 -26.26 -1.69
CA VAL A 65 5.68 -25.94 -0.40
C VAL A 65 4.75 -26.34 0.72
N LYS A 66 5.18 -27.33 1.51
CA LYS A 66 4.44 -27.79 2.69
C LYS A 66 4.79 -26.93 3.90
N VAL A 67 3.79 -26.62 4.72
CA VAL A 67 3.95 -25.76 5.91
C VAL A 67 3.58 -26.50 7.20
N SER A 68 3.98 -25.92 8.34
CA SER A 68 3.66 -26.47 9.66
C SER A 68 2.15 -26.49 9.93
N GLU A 69 1.69 -27.41 10.78
CA GLU A 69 0.27 -27.50 11.17
C GLU A 69 -0.24 -26.22 11.86
N PRO A 70 0.49 -25.58 12.80
CA PRO A 70 0.02 -24.34 13.40
C PRO A 70 -0.14 -23.22 12.37
N PHE A 71 0.75 -23.15 11.37
CA PHE A 71 0.65 -22.16 10.32
C PHE A 71 -0.50 -22.47 9.35
N ALA A 72 -0.71 -23.74 8.99
CA ALA A 72 -1.85 -24.16 8.18
C ALA A 72 -3.20 -23.70 8.77
N LYS A 73 -3.39 -23.89 10.08
CA LYS A 73 -4.60 -23.41 10.79
C LYS A 73 -4.78 -21.90 10.68
N LYS A 74 -3.69 -21.12 10.68
CA LYS A 74 -3.75 -19.66 10.49
C LYS A 74 -4.14 -19.30 9.06
N VAL A 75 -3.65 -20.03 8.07
CA VAL A 75 -4.03 -19.82 6.66
C VAL A 75 -5.52 -20.10 6.48
N ASP A 76 -6.01 -21.24 6.99
CA ASP A 76 -7.44 -21.59 6.95
C ASP A 76 -8.30 -20.51 7.61
N ARG A 77 -7.92 -20.09 8.84
CA ARG A 77 -8.64 -19.03 9.56
C ARG A 77 -8.60 -17.70 8.83
N TYR A 78 -7.50 -17.37 8.16
CA TYR A 78 -7.38 -16.14 7.39
C TYR A 78 -8.30 -16.14 6.17
N LEU A 79 -8.34 -17.23 5.42
CA LEU A 79 -9.25 -17.40 4.29
C LEU A 79 -10.71 -17.30 4.73
N GLU A 80 -11.06 -17.93 5.86
CA GLU A 80 -12.40 -17.86 6.45
C GLU A 80 -12.79 -16.42 6.83
N ILE A 81 -11.94 -15.71 7.57
CA ILE A 81 -12.22 -14.32 8.01
C ILE A 81 -12.32 -13.37 6.81
N THR A 82 -11.46 -13.55 5.81
CA THR A 82 -11.42 -12.66 4.65
C THR A 82 -12.44 -13.01 3.58
N GLY A 83 -13.04 -14.20 3.65
CA GLY A 83 -13.97 -14.70 2.64
C GLY A 83 -13.35 -14.86 1.26
N LYS A 84 -12.03 -15.02 1.16
CA LYS A 84 -11.31 -15.19 -0.11
C LYS A 84 -11.42 -16.63 -0.61
N PHE A 85 -11.65 -16.82 -1.90
CA PHE A 85 -11.77 -18.14 -2.51
C PHE A 85 -11.34 -18.13 -3.99
N GLY A 86 -11.04 -19.32 -4.53
CA GLY A 86 -10.70 -19.47 -5.95
C GLY A 86 -9.52 -18.58 -6.37
N ASP A 87 -9.76 -17.80 -7.42
CA ASP A 87 -8.77 -16.92 -8.06
C ASP A 87 -8.54 -15.59 -7.30
N ASP A 88 -9.07 -15.42 -6.09
CA ASP A 88 -8.77 -14.25 -5.27
C ASP A 88 -7.30 -14.23 -4.83
N LEU A 89 -6.64 -13.07 -4.99
CA LEU A 89 -5.33 -12.85 -4.37
C LEU A 89 -5.43 -13.05 -2.86
N LEU A 90 -4.56 -13.91 -2.32
CA LEU A 90 -4.48 -14.20 -0.89
C LEU A 90 -4.11 -12.92 -0.11
N PHE A 91 -3.20 -12.11 -0.65
CA PHE A 91 -2.80 -10.84 -0.04
C PHE A 91 -3.01 -9.68 -1.00
N THR A 92 -3.89 -8.76 -0.64
CA THR A 92 -4.16 -7.54 -1.40
C THR A 92 -3.54 -6.32 -0.73
N TYR A 93 -3.08 -5.37 -1.55
CA TYR A 93 -2.65 -4.05 -1.12
C TYR A 93 -3.71 -3.02 -1.46
N GLU A 94 -4.28 -2.45 -0.40
CA GLU A 94 -5.11 -1.26 -0.49
C GLU A 94 -4.23 -0.05 -0.17
N PRO A 95 -4.12 0.92 -1.09
CA PRO A 95 -3.46 2.18 -0.79
C PRO A 95 -4.17 2.81 0.42
N PRO A 96 -3.45 3.15 1.50
CA PRO A 96 -4.08 3.83 2.62
C PRO A 96 -4.76 5.10 2.12
N GLU A 97 -6.04 5.25 2.44
CA GLU A 97 -6.72 6.53 2.28
C GLU A 97 -5.99 7.52 3.18
N GLU A 98 -5.37 8.55 2.59
CA GLU A 98 -4.79 9.61 3.40
C GLU A 98 -5.96 10.39 4.01
N PRO A 99 -6.19 10.31 5.34
CA PRO A 99 -7.30 11.04 5.94
C PRO A 99 -7.08 12.52 5.66
N ALA A 100 -8.10 13.18 5.12
CA ALA A 100 -8.07 14.63 4.96
C ALA A 100 -7.85 15.23 6.34
N LYS A 101 -6.70 15.87 6.56
CA LYS A 101 -6.45 16.57 7.83
C LYS A 101 -7.58 17.59 8.01
N PRO A 102 -8.35 17.54 9.10
CA PRO A 102 -9.37 18.54 9.35
C PRO A 102 -8.66 19.89 9.51
N ILE A 103 -9.14 20.89 8.79
CA ILE A 103 -8.64 22.26 8.88
C ILE A 103 -9.71 23.05 9.62
N PRO A 104 -9.35 23.79 10.68
CA PRO A 104 -10.28 24.71 11.33
C PRO A 104 -10.91 25.67 10.32
N HIS A 105 -12.11 26.17 10.62
CA HIS A 105 -12.78 27.10 9.71
C HIS A 105 -11.91 28.36 9.53
N PRO A 106 -11.78 28.92 8.32
CA PRO A 106 -10.95 30.11 8.06
C PRO A 106 -11.24 31.31 8.97
N ASP A 107 -12.47 31.39 9.50
CA ASP A 107 -12.89 32.47 10.39
C ASP A 107 -12.26 32.39 11.78
N ASP A 108 -11.81 31.21 12.20
CA ASP A 108 -11.19 30.98 13.51
C ASP A 108 -9.67 31.25 13.50
N LEU A 109 -9.08 31.52 12.33
CA LEU A 109 -7.63 31.54 12.12
C LEU A 109 -7.04 32.94 11.85
N GLY A 110 -7.88 33.97 11.74
CA GLY A 110 -7.44 35.35 11.51
C GLY A 110 -6.84 35.61 10.12
N LEU A 111 -6.15 36.76 9.99
CA LEU A 111 -5.60 37.26 8.73
C LEU A 111 -4.09 37.02 8.60
N THR A 112 -3.63 36.77 7.37
CA THR A 112 -2.21 36.76 7.03
C THR A 112 -1.59 38.15 7.18
N PRO A 113 -0.25 38.24 7.29
CA PRO A 113 0.45 39.49 7.05
C PRO A 113 0.11 40.08 5.65
N PRO A 114 0.20 41.40 5.47
CA PRO A 114 0.02 42.04 4.18
C PRO A 114 1.01 41.49 3.15
N ASN A 115 0.53 41.21 1.93
CA ASN A 115 1.39 40.83 0.81
C ASN A 115 2.06 42.07 0.19
N ALA A 116 2.83 41.88 -0.89
CA ALA A 116 3.53 42.98 -1.58
C ALA A 116 2.61 44.10 -2.10
N ALA A 117 1.31 43.84 -2.25
CA ALA A 117 0.29 44.82 -2.64
C ALA A 117 -0.50 45.35 -1.42
N GLY A 118 -0.04 45.11 -0.20
CA GLY A 118 -0.70 45.52 1.04
C GLY A 118 -1.96 44.71 1.39
N ARG A 119 -2.27 43.63 0.66
CA ARG A 119 -3.50 42.86 0.84
C ARG A 119 -3.33 41.75 1.87
N GLN A 120 -4.34 41.57 2.72
CA GLN A 120 -4.41 40.49 3.70
C GLN A 120 -5.51 39.49 3.33
N TYR A 121 -5.34 38.24 3.74
CA TYR A 121 -6.26 37.14 3.42
C TYR A 121 -6.49 36.29 4.66
N ARG A 122 -7.65 35.63 4.75
CA ARG A 122 -7.94 34.69 5.84
C ARG A 122 -7.05 33.45 5.74
N HIS A 123 -6.44 33.05 6.86
CA HIS A 123 -5.71 31.78 6.96
C HIS A 123 -6.64 30.60 6.67
N GLY A 124 -6.07 29.45 6.27
CA GLY A 124 -6.88 28.27 5.93
C GLY A 124 -7.62 28.37 4.59
N THR A 125 -7.22 29.29 3.69
CA THR A 125 -7.79 29.43 2.35
C THR A 125 -6.74 29.18 1.25
N THR A 126 -7.19 28.77 0.05
CA THR A 126 -6.33 28.64 -1.14
C THR A 126 -5.75 30.00 -1.56
N THR A 127 -6.51 31.08 -1.38
CA THR A 127 -6.11 32.45 -1.66
C THR A 127 -4.96 32.90 -0.77
N ALA A 128 -5.01 32.62 0.55
CA ALA A 128 -3.89 32.90 1.44
C ALA A 128 -2.62 32.12 1.06
N TYR A 129 -2.77 30.88 0.59
CA TYR A 129 -1.63 30.10 0.10
C TYR A 129 -1.01 30.68 -1.18
N GLN A 130 -1.84 31.06 -2.17
CA GLN A 130 -1.35 31.49 -3.49
C GLN A 130 -0.96 32.96 -3.56
N LEU A 131 -1.80 33.87 -3.03
CA LEU A 131 -1.64 35.33 -3.15
C LEU A 131 -0.91 35.97 -1.97
N ALA A 132 -1.09 35.43 -0.75
CA ALA A 132 -0.35 35.89 0.44
C ALA A 132 0.98 35.13 0.63
N LYS A 133 1.22 34.08 -0.18
CA LYS A 133 2.37 33.17 -0.04
C LYS A 133 2.51 32.54 1.35
N CYS A 134 1.43 32.47 2.13
CA CYS A 134 1.46 31.87 3.45
C CYS A 134 1.73 30.37 3.36
N ARG A 135 2.56 29.85 4.27
CA ARG A 135 2.94 28.44 4.35
C ARG A 135 2.68 27.85 5.74
N CYS A 136 1.79 28.41 6.55
CA CYS A 136 1.40 27.76 7.81
C CYS A 136 0.69 26.43 7.54
N GLU A 137 0.53 25.60 8.56
CA GLU A 137 -0.10 24.28 8.44
C GLU A 137 -1.54 24.37 7.89
N PHE A 138 -2.31 25.38 8.30
CA PHE A 138 -3.70 25.58 7.84
C PHE A 138 -3.78 25.94 6.36
N CYS A 139 -2.95 26.88 5.90
CA CYS A 139 -2.90 27.26 4.48
C CYS A 139 -2.37 26.12 3.59
N ARG A 140 -1.37 25.35 4.08
CA ARG A 140 -0.90 24.14 3.38
C ARG A 140 -1.99 23.08 3.32
N GLY A 141 -2.71 22.86 4.42
CA GLY A 141 -3.86 21.96 4.48
C GLY A 141 -4.92 22.35 3.46
N ALA A 142 -5.30 23.63 3.42
CA ALA A 142 -6.42 24.10 2.58
C ALA A 142 -6.09 23.93 1.10
N TYR A 143 -4.84 24.23 0.73
CA TYR A 143 -4.36 23.97 -0.61
C TYR A 143 -4.30 22.48 -0.94
N ALA A 144 -3.88 21.63 0.00
CA ALA A 144 -3.87 20.18 -0.17
C ALA A 144 -5.29 19.60 -0.37
N GLN A 145 -6.28 20.04 0.42
CA GLN A 145 -7.68 19.64 0.25
C GLN A 145 -8.25 20.10 -1.09
N TYR A 146 -8.00 21.36 -1.48
CA TYR A 146 -8.38 21.86 -2.80
C TYR A 146 -7.75 21.05 -3.94
N ARG A 147 -6.46 20.72 -3.85
CA ARG A 147 -5.81 19.87 -4.86
C ARG A 147 -6.37 18.45 -4.84
N ALA A 148 -6.74 17.90 -3.69
CA ALA A 148 -7.39 16.60 -3.59
C ALA A 148 -8.77 16.59 -4.26
N SER A 149 -9.63 17.59 -4.03
CA SER A 149 -10.94 17.68 -4.69
C SER A 149 -10.82 17.86 -6.20
N ARG A 150 -9.85 18.66 -6.66
CA ARG A 150 -9.49 18.80 -8.07
C ARG A 150 -9.04 17.47 -8.69
N ARG A 151 -8.24 16.67 -7.99
CA ARG A 151 -7.83 15.32 -8.42
C ARG A 151 -9.01 14.35 -8.48
N ALA A 152 -9.91 14.40 -7.49
CA ALA A 152 -11.11 13.56 -7.45
C ALA A 152 -12.07 13.88 -8.62
N GLY A 153 -12.22 15.17 -8.96
CA GLY A 153 -13.03 15.61 -10.10
C GLY A 153 -12.35 15.50 -11.47
N GLY A 154 -11.14 14.92 -11.58
CA GLY A 154 -10.43 14.75 -12.85
C GLY A 154 -9.87 16.04 -13.47
N LEU A 155 -9.92 17.17 -12.74
CA LEU A 155 -9.51 18.48 -13.23
C LEU A 155 -8.00 18.76 -13.02
N ASP A 156 -7.25 17.75 -12.57
CA ASP A 156 -5.81 17.81 -12.31
C ASP A 156 -5.12 16.67 -13.06
N THR A 157 -5.08 16.80 -14.40
CA THR A 157 -4.70 15.75 -15.35
C THR A 157 -3.22 15.40 -15.34
N HIS A 158 -2.36 16.26 -14.78
CA HIS A 158 -0.90 16.05 -14.78
C HIS A 158 -0.38 15.34 -13.52
N ASP A 159 -1.15 15.27 -12.43
CA ASP A 159 -0.64 14.85 -11.11
C ASP A 159 -1.63 13.97 -10.29
N SER A 160 -2.70 13.44 -10.89
CA SER A 160 -3.68 12.56 -10.25
C SER A 160 -3.15 11.15 -9.95
N LYS A 161 -2.10 11.07 -9.13
CA LYS A 161 -1.34 9.85 -8.82
C LYS A 161 -2.09 8.79 -8.02
N GLN A 162 -3.27 9.07 -7.46
CA GLN A 162 -4.01 8.11 -6.62
C GLN A 162 -5.00 7.24 -7.42
N PRO A 163 -5.99 7.81 -8.16
CA PRO A 163 -6.83 6.99 -9.04
C PRO A 163 -6.00 6.28 -10.12
N ALA A 164 -4.93 6.93 -10.61
CA ALA A 164 -3.96 6.31 -11.49
C ALA A 164 -3.31 5.06 -10.86
N LYS A 165 -2.89 5.09 -9.58
CA LYS A 165 -2.21 3.94 -8.96
C LYS A 165 -3.09 2.69 -8.85
N LYS A 166 -4.38 2.84 -8.58
CA LYS A 166 -5.33 1.71 -8.56
C LYS A 166 -5.57 1.19 -9.97
N ALA A 167 -5.72 2.08 -10.96
CA ALA A 167 -5.83 1.69 -12.37
C ALA A 167 -4.58 0.94 -12.88
N LEU A 168 -3.38 1.28 -12.37
CA LEU A 168 -2.13 0.61 -12.70
C LEU A 168 -1.95 -0.77 -12.03
N ASN A 169 -2.74 -1.08 -11.00
CA ASN A 169 -2.67 -2.31 -10.22
C ASN A 169 -4.10 -2.78 -9.83
N PRO A 170 -4.90 -3.19 -10.82
CA PRO A 170 -6.34 -3.44 -10.62
C PRO A 170 -6.59 -4.63 -9.69
N GLU A 171 -5.77 -5.68 -9.75
CA GLU A 171 -5.89 -6.86 -8.87
C GLU A 171 -5.41 -6.57 -7.43
N GLY A 172 -4.61 -5.52 -7.24
CA GLY A 172 -4.15 -5.12 -5.91
C GLY A 172 -2.92 -5.89 -5.42
N HIS A 173 -2.02 -6.31 -6.31
CA HIS A 173 -0.75 -6.94 -5.91
C HIS A 173 0.04 -6.07 -4.93
N VAL A 174 0.64 -6.70 -3.91
CA VAL A 174 1.39 -5.97 -2.89
C VAL A 174 2.70 -5.40 -3.47
N PRO A 175 2.91 -4.07 -3.53
CA PRO A 175 4.12 -3.52 -4.13
C PRO A 175 5.38 -3.89 -3.35
N GLY A 176 6.42 -4.37 -4.04
CA GLY A 176 7.66 -4.81 -3.37
C GLY A 176 8.39 -3.71 -2.58
N TRP A 177 8.28 -2.45 -3.00
CA TRP A 177 8.79 -1.33 -2.21
C TRP A 177 8.05 -1.17 -0.88
N TRP A 178 6.72 -1.37 -0.90
CA TRP A 178 5.87 -1.23 0.26
C TRP A 178 6.13 -2.37 1.23
N PHE A 179 6.12 -3.62 0.73
CA PHE A 179 6.40 -4.81 1.51
C PHE A 179 7.76 -4.73 2.22
N ARG A 180 8.83 -4.41 1.49
CA ARG A 180 10.16 -4.28 2.08
C ARG A 180 10.23 -3.18 3.15
N ARG A 181 9.63 -2.02 2.91
CA ARG A 181 9.76 -0.85 3.79
C ARG A 181 8.86 -0.91 5.01
N HIS A 182 7.64 -1.42 4.87
CA HIS A 182 6.61 -1.36 5.90
C HIS A 182 6.42 -2.68 6.63
N ILE A 183 6.85 -3.81 6.05
CA ILE A 183 6.76 -5.10 6.72
C ILE A 183 8.16 -5.55 7.17
N TRP A 184 9.05 -5.87 6.23
CA TRP A 184 10.38 -6.42 6.55
C TRP A 184 11.26 -5.50 7.38
N LYS A 185 11.45 -4.24 6.97
CA LYS A 185 12.31 -3.30 7.70
C LYS A 185 11.79 -2.97 9.10
N LEU A 186 10.46 -2.91 9.27
CA LEU A 186 9.88 -2.69 10.59
C LEU A 186 10.10 -3.91 11.49
N MET A 187 9.91 -5.11 10.97
CA MET A 187 10.22 -6.33 11.71
C MET A 187 11.70 -6.38 12.09
N GLN A 188 12.63 -6.08 11.17
CA GLN A 188 14.06 -6.11 11.45
C GLN A 188 14.42 -5.15 12.58
N LYS A 189 13.85 -3.94 12.54
CA LYS A 189 14.00 -2.94 13.60
C LYS A 189 13.40 -3.39 14.94
N ALA A 190 12.29 -4.12 14.91
CA ALA A 190 11.67 -4.66 16.12
C ALA A 190 12.55 -5.77 16.74
N LEU A 191 13.04 -6.72 15.92
CA LEU A 191 13.96 -7.75 16.39
C LEU A 191 15.27 -7.16 16.93
N SER A 192 15.85 -6.18 16.24
CA SER A 192 17.07 -5.52 16.72
C SER A 192 16.88 -4.79 18.05
N ARG A 193 15.65 -4.34 18.35
CA ARG A 193 15.33 -3.72 19.65
C ARG A 193 15.14 -4.78 20.73
N ALA A 194 14.46 -5.88 20.41
CA ALA A 194 14.25 -6.98 21.34
C ALA A 194 15.57 -7.66 21.73
N SER A 195 16.53 -7.78 20.80
CA SER A 195 17.87 -8.31 21.08
C SER A 195 18.75 -7.39 21.94
N LEU A 196 18.34 -6.13 22.16
CA LEU A 196 19.04 -5.15 23.00
C LEU A 196 18.41 -5.00 24.39
N SER A 197 17.30 -5.70 24.68
CA SER A 197 16.74 -5.77 26.03
C SER A 197 17.50 -6.84 26.84
N PRO A 198 18.17 -6.49 27.95
CA PRO A 198 18.81 -7.50 28.79
C PRO A 198 17.74 -8.45 29.36
N CYS A 199 18.01 -9.75 29.32
CA CYS A 199 17.20 -10.75 30.02
C CYS A 199 17.02 -10.30 31.48
N PRO A 200 15.79 -10.32 32.03
CA PRO A 200 15.63 -10.14 33.46
C PRO A 200 16.31 -11.33 34.14
N VAL A 201 17.39 -11.05 34.84
CA VAL A 201 18.06 -12.01 35.72
C VAL A 201 17.12 -12.19 36.91
N THR A 202 16.43 -13.32 36.99
CA THR A 202 15.70 -13.77 38.18
C THR A 202 16.65 -14.44 39.15
#